data_AF-A0A0A9GMF2-F1
#
_entry.id   AF-A0A0A9GMF2-F1
#
_cell.length_a   1.000
_cell.length_b   1.000
_cell.length_c   1.000
_cell.angle_alpha   90.00
_cell.angle_beta   90.00
_cell.angle_gamma   90.00
#
_symmetry.space_group_name_H-M   'P 1'
#
loop_
_entity.id
_entity.type
_entity.pdbx_description
1 polymer ?
#
loop_
_entity_poly.entity_id
_entity_poly.type
_entity_poly.pdbx_seq_one_letter_code
_entity_poly.pdbx_strand_id
1 'polypeptide(L)'
;MFLFPSVRLPKRAIAAAEERNTKPDVFYALRLLEKTGIVVVPGSVFGQVPGTWHFRCTIPPQEKIPLIVSHFMAFHQAFMEEFHD
;
A
#
# COMPACT_ATOMS: atom_id res chain seq x y z
N MET A 1 -15.92 8.55 -5.13
CA MET A 1 -14.71 9.35 -5.40
C MET A 1 -13.49 8.50 -5.04
N PHE A 2 -12.45 8.49 -5.88
CA PHE A 2 -11.24 7.68 -5.68
C PHE A 2 -10.02 8.56 -5.49
N LEU A 3 -9.05 8.07 -4.71
CA LEU A 3 -7.70 8.62 -4.62
C LEU A 3 -6.71 7.61 -5.19
N PHE A 4 -5.57 8.11 -5.69
CA PHE A 4 -4.52 7.27 -6.27
C PHE A 4 -3.13 7.63 -5.72
N PRO A 5 -2.86 7.40 -4.43
CA PRO A 5 -1.57 7.75 -3.85
C PRO A 5 -0.42 6.94 -4.45
N SER A 6 0.73 7.60 -4.62
CA SER A 6 2.00 6.94 -4.91
C SER A 6 2.69 6.53 -3.61
N VAL A 7 3.29 5.34 -3.57
CA VAL A 7 4.10 4.86 -2.46
C VAL A 7 5.53 4.59 -2.93
N ARG A 8 6.51 5.13 -2.21
CA ARG A 8 7.93 4.85 -2.47
C ARG A 8 8.34 3.66 -1.62
N LEU A 9 8.43 2.49 -2.25
CA LEU A 9 8.76 1.26 -1.55
C LEU A 9 10.28 1.11 -1.39
N PRO A 10 10.77 0.74 -0.19
CA PRO A 10 12.17 0.37 0.05
C PRO A 10 12.63 -0.77 -0.86
N LYS A 11 13.93 -0.84 -1.16
CA LYS A 11 14.46 -1.91 -2.03
C LYS A 11 14.22 -3.30 -1.44
N ARG A 12 14.32 -3.42 -0.11
CA ARG A 12 14.05 -4.68 0.59
C ARG A 12 12.58 -5.12 0.47
N ALA A 13 11.64 -4.17 0.48
CA ALA A 13 10.22 -4.47 0.25
C ALA A 13 9.97 -4.95 -1.19
N ILE A 14 10.65 -4.35 -2.17
CA ILE A 14 10.57 -4.76 -3.57
C ILE A 14 11.13 -6.18 -3.74
N ALA A 15 12.30 -6.47 -3.17
CA ALA A 15 12.90 -7.81 -3.21
C ALA A 15 12.01 -8.86 -2.53
N ALA A 16 11.43 -8.55 -1.36
CA ALA A 16 10.51 -9.46 -0.67
C ALA A 16 9.22 -9.74 -1.48
N ALA A 17 8.75 -8.77 -2.27
CA ALA A 17 7.63 -8.98 -3.18
C ALA A 17 8.01 -9.91 -4.34
N GLU A 18 9.20 -9.72 -4.91
CA GLU A 18 9.76 -10.55 -5.99
C GLU A 18 9.98 -12.00 -5.54
N GLU A 19 10.51 -12.23 -4.34
CA GLU A 19 10.68 -13.56 -3.73
C GLU A 19 9.35 -14.31 -3.60
N ARG A 20 8.25 -13.57 -3.37
CA ARG A 20 6.88 -14.12 -3.29
C ARG A 20 6.19 -14.22 -4.66
N ASN A 21 6.91 -13.90 -5.74
CA ASN A 21 6.38 -13.84 -7.09
C ASN A 21 5.15 -12.89 -7.22
N THR A 22 5.21 -11.77 -6.49
CA THR A 22 4.16 -10.73 -6.46
C THR A 22 4.72 -9.38 -6.87
N LYS A 23 3.88 -8.52 -7.46
CA LYS A 23 4.28 -7.13 -7.73
C LYS A 23 4.40 -6.34 -6.42
N PRO A 24 5.35 -5.40 -6.27
CA PRO A 24 5.54 -4.64 -5.03
C PRO A 24 4.31 -3.90 -4.51
N ASP A 25 3.48 -3.36 -5.40
CA ASP A 25 2.23 -2.70 -5.03
C ASP A 25 1.15 -3.67 -4.55
N VAL A 26 1.06 -4.86 -5.16
CA VAL A 26 0.21 -5.97 -4.71
C VAL A 26 0.66 -6.44 -3.33
N PHE A 27 1.97 -6.60 -3.13
CA PHE A 27 2.54 -6.98 -1.84
C PHE A 27 2.18 -5.98 -0.75
N TYR A 28 2.37 -4.68 -0.99
CA TYR A 28 1.97 -3.63 -0.05
C TYR A 28 0.46 -3.66 0.26
N ALA A 29 -0.38 -3.81 -0.76
CA ALA A 29 -1.84 -3.86 -0.60
C ALA A 29 -2.30 -5.09 0.21
N LEU A 30 -1.69 -6.25 -0.01
CA LEU A 30 -1.98 -7.46 0.77
C LEU A 30 -1.55 -7.30 2.23
N ARG A 31 -0.36 -6.75 2.48
CA ARG A 31 0.13 -6.50 3.84
C ARG A 31 -0.75 -5.51 4.60
N LEU A 32 -1.24 -4.47 3.91
CA LEU A 32 -2.19 -3.52 4.49
C LEU A 32 -3.48 -4.24 4.91
N LEU A 33 -4.02 -5.07 4.02
CA LEU A 33 -5.23 -5.84 4.27
C LEU A 33 -5.06 -6.79 5.48
N GLU A 34 -3.97 -7.56 5.51
CA GLU A 34 -3.68 -8.51 6.60
C GLU A 34 -3.56 -7.83 7.96
N LYS A 35 -2.98 -6.61 8.02
CA LYS A 35 -2.73 -5.91 9.28
C LYS A 35 -3.89 -5.05 9.76
N THR A 36 -4.66 -4.47 8.85
CA THR A 36 -5.66 -3.44 9.19
C THR A 36 -7.08 -3.78 8.78
N GLY A 37 -7.26 -4.78 7.92
CA GLY A 37 -8.54 -5.07 7.26
C GLY A 37 -8.91 -4.07 6.15
N ILE A 38 -8.05 -3.09 5.83
CA ILE A 38 -8.32 -2.10 4.78
C ILE A 38 -8.01 -2.70 3.42
N VAL A 39 -9.03 -2.74 2.55
CA VAL A 39 -8.89 -3.17 1.15
C VAL A 39 -8.58 -1.98 0.26
N VAL A 40 -7.48 -2.06 -0.48
CA VAL A 40 -7.13 -1.13 -1.57
C VAL A 40 -6.88 -1.91 -2.85
N VAL A 41 -6.98 -1.24 -4.00
CA VAL A 41 -6.69 -1.87 -5.29
C VAL A 41 -5.27 -1.49 -5.72
N PRO A 42 -4.37 -2.44 -6.00
CA PRO A 42 -2.98 -2.13 -6.40
C PRO A 42 -2.92 -1.40 -7.74
N GLY A 43 -1.95 -0.50 -7.93
CA GLY A 43 -1.80 0.31 -9.15
C GLY A 43 -1.59 -0.52 -10.42
N SER A 44 -1.00 -1.71 -10.28
CA SER A 44 -0.61 -2.59 -11.37
C SER A 44 -1.77 -3.17 -12.16
N VAL A 45 -3.01 -3.13 -11.65
CA VAL A 45 -4.20 -3.49 -12.44
C VAL A 45 -4.67 -2.37 -13.36
N PHE A 46 -4.22 -1.14 -13.14
CA PHE A 46 -4.57 0.03 -13.96
C PHE A 46 -3.49 0.37 -15.00
N GLY A 47 -2.29 -0.21 -14.85
CA GLY A 47 -1.10 0.26 -15.52
C GLY A 47 -0.47 1.45 -14.77
N GLN A 48 0.85 1.44 -14.64
CA GLN A 48 1.60 2.51 -13.99
C GLN A 48 3.01 2.59 -14.60
N VAL A 49 3.65 3.74 -14.45
CA VAL A 49 5.02 3.97 -14.96
C VAL A 49 5.98 2.97 -14.30
N PRO A 50 6.86 2.29 -15.07
CA PRO A 50 7.84 1.37 -14.50
C PRO A 50 8.66 2.02 -13.39
N GLY A 51 8.86 1.28 -12.28
CA GLY A 51 9.57 1.78 -11.10
C GLY A 51 8.74 2.65 -10.16
N THR A 52 7.47 2.91 -10.48
CA THR A 52 6.52 3.60 -9.59
C THR A 52 5.44 2.64 -9.09
N TRP A 53 4.98 2.88 -7.87
CA TRP A 53 4.00 2.03 -7.20
C TRP A 53 2.88 2.88 -6.66
N HIS A 54 1.64 2.45 -6.90
CA HIS A 54 0.45 3.17 -6.50
C HIS A 54 -0.59 2.20 -5.93
N PHE A 55 -1.61 2.76 -5.30
CA PHE A 55 -2.83 2.04 -4.98
C PHE A 55 -4.03 2.98 -5.11
N ARG A 56 -5.20 2.43 -5.43
CA ARG A 56 -6.47 3.12 -5.38
C ARG A 56 -7.16 2.88 -4.06
N CYS A 57 -7.59 3.94 -3.39
CA CYS A 57 -8.51 3.85 -2.26
C CYS A 57 -9.80 4.64 -2.51
N THR A 58 -10.88 4.20 -1.88
CA THR A 58 -12.16 4.89 -1.88
C THR A 58 -12.20 5.84 -0.71
N ILE A 59 -12.67 7.07 -0.92
CA ILE A 59 -12.84 8.03 0.18
C ILE A 59 -13.99 7.53 1.08
N PRO A 60 -13.73 7.24 2.37
CA PRO A 60 -14.76 6.78 3.29
C PRO A 60 -15.65 7.95 3.76
N PRO A 61 -16.77 7.68 4.45
CA PRO A 61 -17.55 8.73 5.11
C PRO A 61 -16.69 9.59 6.04
N GLN A 62 -16.98 10.89 6.13
CA GLN A 62 -16.13 11.88 6.81
C GLN A 62 -15.79 11.49 8.26
N GLU A 63 -16.76 10.93 8.98
CA GLU A 63 -16.62 10.45 10.36
C GLU A 63 -15.60 9.32 10.52
N LYS A 64 -15.42 8.49 9.47
CA LYS A 64 -14.51 7.34 9.48
C LYS A 64 -13.11 7.68 8.97
N ILE A 65 -12.92 8.85 8.34
CA ILE A 65 -11.63 9.28 7.79
C ILE A 65 -10.52 9.25 8.87
N PRO A 66 -10.69 9.85 10.07
CA PRO A 66 -9.61 9.90 11.05
C PRO A 66 -9.13 8.51 11.49
N LEU A 67 -10.07 7.57 11.69
CA LEU A 67 -9.78 6.20 12.10
C LEU A 67 -9.06 5.41 11.00
N ILE A 68 -9.51 5.54 9.76
CA ILE A 68 -8.88 4.83 8.63
C ILE A 68 -7.47 5.39 8.39
N VAL A 69 -7.30 6.70 8.47
CA VAL A 69 -6.00 7.36 8.33
C VAL A 69 -5.04 6.92 9.44
N SER A 70 -5.49 6.84 10.69
CA SER A 70 -4.62 6.40 11.79
C SER A 70 -4.14 4.95 11.63
N HIS A 71 -5.03 4.03 11.25
CA HIS A 71 -4.65 2.63 10.95
C HIS A 71 -3.70 2.55 9.75
N PHE A 72 -3.97 3.33 8.69
CA PHE A 72 -3.12 3.37 7.51
C PHE A 72 -1.72 3.89 7.85
N MET A 73 -1.62 4.97 8.64
CA MET A 73 -0.35 5.54 9.08
C MET A 73 0.44 4.56 9.95
N ALA A 74 -0.20 3.93 10.93
CA ALA A 74 0.45 2.95 11.80
C ALA A 74 0.99 1.76 10.99
N PHE A 75 0.21 1.24 10.05
CA PHE A 75 0.67 0.21 9.13
C PHE A 75 1.85 0.69 8.27
N HIS A 76 1.72 1.86 7.64
CA HIS A 76 2.73 2.38 6.73
C HIS A 76 4.07 2.58 7.45
N GLN A 77 4.05 3.15 8.65
CA GLN A 77 5.26 3.37 9.45
C GLN A 77 5.92 2.03 9.82
N ALA A 78 5.14 1.07 10.34
CA ALA A 78 5.66 -0.26 10.69
C ALA A 78 6.21 -1.01 9.47
N PHE A 79 5.54 -0.90 8.32
CA PHE A 79 6.02 -1.49 7.06
C PHE A 79 7.34 -0.86 6.60
N MET A 80 7.45 0.47 6.66
CA MET A 80 8.68 1.16 6.28
C MET A 80 9.85 0.84 7.21
N GLU A 81 9.57 0.64 8.50
CA GLU A 81 10.58 0.21 9.49
C GLU A 81 11.01 -1.25 9.26
N GLU A 82 10.07 -2.16 9.00
CA GLU A 82 10.34 -3.59 8.70
C GLU A 82 11.28 -3.74 7.49
N PHE A 83 11.08 -2.93 6.45
CA PHE A 83 11.84 -3.00 5.20
C PHE A 83 12.86 -1.88 5.03
N HIS A 84 13.21 -1.16 6.10
CA HIS A 84 14.18 -0.07 6.04
C HIS A 84 15.52 -0.56 5.47
N ASP A 85 16.06 0.21 4.52
CA ASP A 85 17.39 0.05 3.91
C ASP A 85 18.22 1.33 4.03
#